data_AF-A0AAN8IG71-F1
#
_entry.id   AF-A0AAN8IG71-F1
#
_cell.length_a   1.000
_cell.length_b   1.000
_cell.length_c   1.000
_cell.angle_alpha   90.00
_cell.angle_beta   90.00
_cell.angle_gamma   90.00
#
_symmetry.space_group_name_H-M   'P 1'
#
loop_
_entity.id
_entity.type
_entity.pdbx_description
1 polymer ?
#
loop_
_entity_poly.entity_id
_entity_poly.type
_entity_poly.pdbx_seq_one_letter_code
_entity_poly.pdbx_strand_id
1 'polypeptide(L)'
;MEQDREVLMDRLRHSKRLRNEPMTESEELEVISPTVAEIRRSNAPVEPNRAFLECCMDRKLPDACLAKCNFRTYTKESLSAMYFKQDPCPLEAMKEMQFCAAQGRYVSSILKISGDVNRTHI
;
A
#
# COMPACT_ATOMS: atom_id res chain seq x y z
N MET A 1 17.03 15.38 -2.13
CA MET A 1 16.41 15.25 -0.79
C MET A 1 16.04 16.61 -0.20
N GLU A 2 17.00 17.51 0.10
CA GLU A 2 16.69 18.85 0.63
C GLU A 2 16.12 19.79 -0.45
N GLN A 3 16.66 19.73 -1.67
CA GLN A 3 16.26 20.57 -2.80
C GLN A 3 14.84 20.25 -3.30
N ASP A 4 14.44 18.98 -3.29
CA ASP A 4 13.09 18.54 -3.67
C ASP A 4 12.04 19.03 -2.66
N ARG A 5 12.43 19.11 -1.39
CA ARG A 5 11.60 19.64 -0.29
C ARG A 5 11.39 21.15 -0.45
N GLU A 6 12.42 21.87 -0.88
CA GLU A 6 12.36 23.32 -1.11
C GLU A 6 11.46 23.66 -2.31
N VAL A 7 11.59 22.92 -3.41
CA VAL A 7 10.72 23.07 -4.60
C VAL A 7 9.26 22.75 -4.27
N LEU A 8 8.99 21.72 -3.46
CA LEU A 8 7.65 21.39 -3.01
C LEU A 8 7.05 22.51 -2.12
N MET A 9 7.83 23.03 -1.18
CA MET A 9 7.41 24.14 -0.31
C MET A 9 7.14 25.42 -1.09
N ASP A 10 7.91 25.70 -2.14
CA ASP A 10 7.71 26.87 -2.99
C ASP A 10 6.41 26.76 -3.81
N ARG A 11 6.12 25.58 -4.38
CA ARG A 11 4.86 25.31 -5.09
C ARG A 11 3.62 25.45 -4.19
N LEU A 12 3.71 24.97 -2.95
CA LEU A 12 2.64 25.12 -1.96
C LEU A 12 2.42 26.58 -1.56
N ARG A 13 3.49 27.38 -1.46
CA ARG A 13 3.39 28.81 -1.15
C ARG A 13 2.83 29.62 -2.32
N HIS A 14 3.21 29.28 -3.55
CA HIS A 14 2.74 29.98 -4.74
C HIS A 14 1.25 29.72 -5.01
N SER A 15 0.79 28.48 -4.87
CA SER A 15 -0.63 28.12 -5.00
C SER A 15 -1.52 28.75 -3.93
N LYS A 16 -1.07 28.79 -2.66
CA LYS A 16 -1.76 29.48 -1.55
C LYS A 16 -1.87 31.00 -1.72
N ARG A 17 -0.96 31.63 -2.47
CA ARG A 17 -1.00 33.09 -2.73
C ARG A 17 -1.93 33.49 -3.87
N LEU A 18 -2.19 32.58 -4.82
CA LEU A 18 -3.04 32.86 -5.98
C LEU A 18 -4.55 32.82 -5.65
N ARG A 19 -4.92 32.17 -4.55
CA ARG A 19 -6.30 32.16 -4.03
C ARG A 19 -6.30 32.92 -2.70
N ASN A 20 -7.02 34.04 -2.63
CA ASN A 20 -7.20 34.83 -1.40
C ASN A 20 -8.10 34.11 -0.36
N GLU A 21 -8.26 32.78 -0.49
CA GLU A 21 -9.12 31.89 0.30
C GLU A 21 -8.27 30.70 0.77
N PRO A 22 -8.48 30.20 1.99
CA PRO A 22 -7.82 29.00 2.48
C PRO A 22 -8.24 27.79 1.62
N MET A 23 -7.26 27.08 1.06
CA MET A 23 -7.51 25.90 0.24
C MET A 23 -8.26 24.82 1.03
N THR A 24 -9.17 24.11 0.37
CA THR A 24 -9.81 22.93 0.95
C THR A 24 -8.81 21.79 1.12
N GLU A 25 -9.04 20.91 2.09
CA GLU A 25 -8.18 19.74 2.35
C GLU A 25 -7.98 18.86 1.10
N SER A 26 -9.01 18.80 0.23
CA SER A 26 -8.98 18.15 -1.08
C SER A 26 -8.05 18.82 -2.09
N GLU A 27 -8.04 20.16 -2.16
CA GLU A 27 -7.19 20.91 -3.08
C GLU A 27 -5.73 20.92 -2.62
N GLU A 28 -5.48 20.96 -1.31
CA GLU A 28 -4.12 20.86 -0.76
C GLU A 28 -3.51 19.50 -1.10
N LEU A 29 -4.31 18.43 -1.02
CA LEU A 29 -3.88 17.08 -1.37
C LEU A 29 -3.56 16.94 -2.88
N GLU A 30 -4.30 17.61 -3.75
CA GLU A 30 -4.02 17.65 -5.20
C GLU A 30 -2.70 18.34 -5.53
N VAL A 31 -2.34 19.40 -4.80
CA VAL A 31 -1.07 20.12 -5.00
C VAL A 31 0.13 19.34 -4.46
N ILE A 32 -0.05 18.59 -3.36
CA ILE A 32 1.01 17.78 -2.75
C ILE A 32 1.29 16.52 -3.59
N SER A 33 0.24 15.84 -4.08
CA SER A 33 0.42 14.68 -4.94
C SER A 33 -0.81 14.44 -5.85
N PRO A 34 -0.78 14.91 -7.10
CA PRO A 34 -1.89 14.72 -8.05
C PRO A 34 -2.18 13.24 -8.31
N THR A 35 -1.16 12.37 -8.25
CA THR A 35 -1.31 10.92 -8.36
C THR A 35 -2.14 10.33 -7.21
N VAL A 36 -2.00 10.84 -5.98
CA VAL A 36 -2.80 10.40 -4.82
C VAL A 36 -4.26 10.83 -4.95
N ALA A 37 -4.51 12.04 -5.48
CA ALA A 37 -5.86 12.52 -5.76
C ALA A 37 -6.56 11.68 -6.84
N GLU A 38 -5.84 11.31 -7.90
CA GLU A 38 -6.32 10.41 -8.96
C GLU A 38 -6.72 9.02 -8.42
N ILE A 39 -5.90 8.47 -7.52
CA ILE A 39 -6.15 7.16 -6.89
C ILE A 39 -7.38 7.20 -5.99
N ARG A 40 -7.59 8.29 -5.23
CA ARG A 40 -8.83 8.48 -4.43
C ARG A 40 -10.07 8.60 -5.31
N ARG A 41 -9.96 9.19 -6.50
CA ARG A 41 -11.05 9.25 -7.50
C ARG A 41 -11.34 7.86 -8.07
N SER A 42 -10.30 7.05 -8.30
CA SER A 42 -10.37 5.69 -8.82
C SER A 42 -10.70 4.65 -7.74
N ASN A 43 -11.68 4.94 -6.86
CA ASN A 43 -12.21 4.11 -5.77
C ASN A 43 -12.89 2.80 -6.27
N ALA A 44 -12.35 2.18 -7.32
CA ALA A 44 -12.77 0.89 -7.81
C ALA A 44 -12.43 -0.17 -6.74
N PRO A 45 -13.38 -1.03 -6.38
CA PRO A 45 -13.12 -2.13 -5.45
C PRO A 45 -12.01 -3.02 -6.03
N VAL A 46 -10.84 -3.00 -5.37
CA VAL A 46 -9.77 -3.95 -5.67
C VAL A 46 -10.14 -5.25 -4.99
N GLU A 47 -10.32 -6.32 -5.77
CA GLU A 47 -10.58 -7.64 -5.21
C GLU A 47 -9.33 -8.14 -4.47
N PRO A 48 -9.38 -8.40 -3.15
CA PRO A 48 -8.19 -8.62 -2.34
C PRO A 48 -7.37 -9.85 -2.75
N ASN A 49 -8.03 -10.93 -3.23
CA ASN A 49 -7.31 -12.13 -3.65
C ASN A 49 -6.56 -11.88 -4.96
N ARG A 50 -7.15 -11.14 -5.89
CA ARG A 50 -6.51 -10.72 -7.14
C ARG A 50 -5.28 -9.87 -6.86
N ALA A 51 -5.39 -8.88 -5.97
CA ALA A 51 -4.24 -8.05 -5.59
C ALA A 51 -3.12 -8.86 -4.91
N PHE A 52 -3.49 -9.81 -4.05
CA PHE A 52 -2.52 -10.71 -3.42
C PHE A 52 -1.81 -11.57 -4.47
N LEU A 53 -2.56 -12.19 -5.39
CA LEU A 53 -2.01 -13.01 -6.46
C LEU A 53 -1.11 -12.21 -7.41
N GLU A 54 -1.55 -11.04 -7.86
CA GLU A 54 -0.78 -10.15 -8.74
C GLU A 54 0.56 -9.77 -8.07
N CYS A 55 0.54 -9.39 -6.79
CA CYS A 55 1.77 -9.13 -6.05
C CYS A 55 2.71 -10.35 -6.00
N CYS A 56 2.18 -11.56 -5.75
CA CYS A 56 3.00 -12.77 -5.76
C CYS A 56 3.64 -13.06 -7.14
N MET A 57 2.91 -12.77 -8.23
CA MET A 57 3.42 -12.89 -9.59
C MET A 57 4.53 -11.86 -9.87
N ASP A 58 4.34 -10.61 -9.46
CA ASP A 58 5.34 -9.54 -9.60
C ASP A 58 6.63 -9.85 -8.84
N ARG A 59 6.50 -10.52 -7.69
CA ARG A 59 7.63 -11.00 -6.87
C ARG A 59 8.24 -12.29 -7.40
N LYS A 60 7.71 -12.84 -8.50
CA LYS A 60 8.17 -14.05 -9.20
C LYS A 60 8.23 -15.27 -8.28
N LEU A 61 7.23 -15.44 -7.44
CA LEU A 61 7.12 -16.62 -6.59
C LEU A 61 6.83 -17.87 -7.44
N PRO A 62 7.32 -19.05 -7.03
CA PRO A 62 7.08 -20.28 -7.76
C PRO A 62 5.59 -20.66 -7.72
N ASP A 63 5.13 -21.42 -8.72
CA ASP A 63 3.71 -21.78 -8.87
C ASP A 63 3.10 -22.44 -7.63
N ALA A 64 3.89 -23.26 -6.92
CA ALA A 64 3.49 -23.86 -5.65
C ALA A 64 3.05 -22.81 -4.61
N CYS A 65 3.69 -21.63 -4.61
CA CYS A 65 3.33 -20.51 -3.76
C CYS A 65 2.16 -19.69 -4.32
N LEU A 66 2.05 -19.55 -5.65
CA LEU A 66 0.92 -18.85 -6.28
C LEU A 66 -0.42 -19.51 -5.92
N ALA A 67 -0.45 -20.85 -5.82
CA ALA A 67 -1.61 -21.61 -5.35
C ALA A 67 -2.05 -21.26 -3.92
N LYS A 68 -1.17 -20.62 -3.14
CA LYS A 68 -1.44 -20.14 -1.78
C LYS A 68 -1.69 -18.64 -1.69
N CYS A 69 -1.48 -17.86 -2.75
CA CYS A 69 -1.68 -16.41 -2.77
C CYS A 69 -3.17 -16.03 -2.89
N ASN A 70 -3.95 -16.52 -1.93
CA ASN A 70 -5.38 -16.30 -1.77
C ASN A 70 -5.70 -16.42 -0.27
N PHE A 71 -6.53 -15.53 0.28
CA PHE A 71 -6.82 -15.48 1.72
C PHE A 71 -7.54 -16.73 2.25
N ARG A 72 -8.17 -17.53 1.37
CA ARG A 72 -8.78 -18.81 1.74
C ARG A 72 -7.76 -19.93 1.91
N THR A 73 -6.66 -19.90 1.15
CA THR A 73 -5.63 -20.95 1.16
C THR A 73 -4.41 -20.57 1.99
N TYR A 74 -4.21 -19.28 2.22
CA TYR A 74 -3.15 -18.73 3.05
C TYR A 74 -3.51 -18.82 4.55
N THR A 75 -3.64 -20.05 5.05
CA THR A 75 -4.06 -20.33 6.43
C THR A 75 -2.88 -20.70 7.33
N LYS A 76 -3.11 -20.75 8.64
CA LYS A 76 -2.13 -21.22 9.63
C LYS A 76 -1.62 -22.62 9.31
N GLU A 77 -2.48 -23.52 8.86
CA GLU A 77 -2.14 -24.90 8.50
C GLU A 77 -1.20 -24.91 7.29
N SER A 78 -1.50 -24.10 6.27
CA SER A 78 -0.63 -23.96 5.09
C SER A 78 0.75 -23.39 5.45
N LEU A 79 0.79 -22.39 6.33
CA LEU A 79 2.03 -21.78 6.83
C LEU A 79 2.84 -22.76 7.68
N SER A 80 2.17 -23.57 8.50
CA SER A 80 2.82 -24.61 9.32
C SER A 80 3.44 -25.68 8.42
N ALA A 81 2.73 -26.12 7.37
CA ALA A 81 3.25 -27.09 6.40
C ALA A 81 4.49 -26.54 5.67
N MET A 82 4.49 -25.26 5.28
CA MET A 82 5.66 -24.59 4.70
C MET A 82 6.84 -24.54 5.69
N TYR A 83 6.58 -24.19 6.96
CA TYR A 83 7.60 -24.14 8.01
C TYR A 83 8.26 -25.50 8.24
N PHE A 84 7.47 -26.58 8.28
CA PHE A 84 7.97 -27.95 8.40
C PHE A 84 8.45 -28.56 7.08
N LYS A 85 8.52 -27.77 5.99
CA LYS A 85 8.93 -28.21 4.65
C LYS A 85 8.11 -29.39 4.09
N GLN A 86 6.87 -29.51 4.54
CA GLN A 86 5.90 -30.48 4.04
C GLN A 86 5.09 -29.90 2.87
N ASP A 87 5.31 -28.63 2.55
CA ASP A 87 4.68 -27.94 1.44
C ASP A 87 5.70 -27.68 0.32
N PRO A 88 5.29 -27.79 -0.97
CA PRO A 88 6.17 -27.49 -2.10
C PRO A 88 6.52 -25.99 -2.22
N CYS A 89 5.78 -25.09 -1.57
CA CYS A 89 6.16 -23.69 -1.48
C CYS A 89 7.24 -23.50 -0.39
N PRO A 90 8.47 -23.05 -0.76
CA PRO A 90 9.58 -22.93 0.18
C PRO A 90 9.34 -21.84 1.24
N LEU A 91 9.94 -22.01 2.41
CA LEU A 91 9.83 -21.07 3.54
C LEU A 91 10.36 -19.67 3.17
N GLU A 92 11.37 -19.59 2.30
CA GLU A 92 11.96 -18.34 1.83
C GLU A 92 10.94 -17.45 1.09
N ALA A 93 9.98 -18.06 0.38
CA ALA A 93 8.90 -17.34 -0.30
C ALA A 93 7.86 -16.77 0.68
N MET A 94 7.78 -17.30 1.91
CA MET A 94 6.78 -16.91 2.91
C MET A 94 6.85 -15.43 3.25
N LYS A 95 8.06 -14.85 3.33
CA LYS A 95 8.25 -13.42 3.63
C LYS A 95 7.59 -12.53 2.58
N GLU A 96 7.76 -12.87 1.30
CA GLU A 96 7.19 -12.11 0.18
C GLU A 96 5.67 -12.30 0.13
N MET A 97 5.18 -13.51 0.40
CA MET A 97 3.74 -13.77 0.54
C MET A 97 3.12 -12.98 1.69
N GLN A 98 3.78 -12.88 2.85
CA GLN A 98 3.33 -12.06 3.98
C GLN A 98 3.29 -10.58 3.60
N PHE A 99 4.30 -10.09 2.90
CA PHE A 99 4.34 -8.72 2.38
C PHE A 99 3.18 -8.44 1.41
N CYS A 100 2.87 -9.37 0.51
CA CYS A 100 1.75 -9.24 -0.43
C CYS A 100 0.38 -9.38 0.24
N ALA A 101 0.21 -10.33 1.17
CA ALA A 101 -1.01 -10.50 1.95
C ALA A 101 -1.29 -9.28 2.83
N ALA A 102 -0.23 -8.67 3.38
CA ALA A 102 -0.32 -7.41 4.07
C ALA A 102 -0.83 -6.32 3.12
N GLN A 103 -0.25 -6.19 1.92
CA GLN A 103 -0.62 -5.21 0.88
C GLN A 103 -2.07 -5.22 0.41
N GLY A 104 -2.79 -6.35 0.54
CA GLY A 104 -4.26 -6.38 0.43
C GLY A 104 -4.97 -5.39 1.37
N ARG A 105 -4.22 -4.74 2.27
CA ARG A 105 -4.65 -3.63 3.13
C ARG A 105 -3.96 -2.28 2.86
N TYR A 106 -2.94 -2.16 2.01
CA TYR A 106 -2.06 -0.97 1.95
C TYR A 106 -2.24 -0.01 0.78
N VAL A 107 -3.29 -0.11 -0.04
CA VAL A 107 -3.82 1.10 -0.70
C VAL A 107 -4.71 1.89 0.28
N SER A 108 -5.33 1.22 1.27
CA SER A 108 -6.05 1.89 2.37
C SER A 108 -5.13 2.34 3.51
N SER A 109 -4.00 1.67 3.78
CA SER A 109 -3.20 1.94 4.97
C SER A 109 -2.08 2.96 4.78
N ILE A 110 -1.59 3.24 3.57
CA ILE A 110 -0.73 4.43 3.36
C ILE A 110 -1.51 5.72 3.67
N LEU A 111 -2.84 5.69 3.46
CA LEU A 111 -3.75 6.76 3.89
C LEU A 111 -4.05 6.77 5.40
N LYS A 112 -3.88 5.66 6.13
CA LYS A 112 -4.02 5.64 7.59
C LYS A 112 -2.73 6.04 8.32
N ILE A 113 -1.55 5.75 7.77
CA ILE A 113 -0.28 6.14 8.41
C ILE A 113 -0.11 7.67 8.44
N SER A 114 -0.68 8.41 7.49
CA SER A 114 -0.73 9.88 7.57
C SER A 114 -1.84 10.42 8.48
N GLY A 115 -2.75 9.59 8.97
CA GLY A 115 -3.84 9.97 9.89
C GLY A 115 -3.59 9.62 11.36
N ASP A 116 -2.72 8.66 11.64
CA ASP A 116 -2.46 8.16 13.01
C ASP A 116 -1.09 8.60 13.59
N VAL A 117 -0.41 9.58 12.99
CA VAL A 117 0.76 10.28 13.60
C VAL A 117 0.32 11.47 14.47
N ASN A 118 -0.95 11.54 14.88
CA ASN A 118 -1.41 12.53 15.85
C ASN A 118 -2.28 11.95 16.97
N ARG A 119 -2.00 10.72 17.41
CA ARG A 119 -2.66 10.15 18.59
C ARG A 119 -1.70 9.42 19.53
N THR A 120 -0.65 10.14 19.94
CA THR A 120 0.12 9.83 21.15
C THR A 120 0.42 11.14 21.88
N HIS A 121 -0.53 11.58 22.70
CA HIS A 121 -0.31 12.43 23.87
C HIS A 121 -1.51 12.27 24.82
N ILE A 122 -1.38 11.32 25.75
CA ILE A 122 -1.80 11.48 27.15
C ILE A 122 -0.54 11.20 27.97
#